data_AF-A0A4D4LV25-F1
#
_entry.id   AF-A0A4D4LV25-F1
#
_cell.length_a   1.000
_cell.length_b   1.000
_cell.length_c   1.000
_cell.angle_alpha   90.00
_cell.angle_beta   90.00
_cell.angle_gamma   90.00
#
_symmetry.space_group_name_H-M   'P 1'
#
loop_
_entity.id
_entity.type
_entity.pdbx_description
1 polymer ?
#
loop_
_entity_poly.entity_id
_entity_poly.type
_entity_poly.pdbx_seq_one_letter_code
_entity_poly.pdbx_strand_id
1 'polypeptide(L)'
;MSRRSTGLVGVWAEVQRQQQRQMEAEARQRRQEAQQARAYQRRAAQSHREYRQAEALRRTEELDAQVASLQGLLAAGCQAPAFRASSLMRPEEVQPFAPGPLAQPVPMPDFHQYQTQSGWTASRRAQAQTEARARFERDWHAAQAAEAHRQQQLASYQREYQQWADAQLAEVRAHNAGVVAVTEGVRRRDPDSVVEYFSAALYASTAWPEGFPRQVAAAYDSAARQLVLDWELPAYGIVPEVKSVRYMSGVDQDKETPVRQANVELCTGRFSRSACCSCCTNSSPQMSWARLSPWP
;
A
#
# COMPACT_ATOMS: atom_id res chain seq x y z
N MET A 1 3.19 -2.21 -104.22
CA MET A 1 3.42 -1.71 -102.86
C MET A 1 2.10 -1.17 -102.32
N SER A 2 1.58 -1.66 -101.18
CA SER A 2 0.49 -1.05 -100.36
C SER A 2 -0.14 -2.17 -99.52
N ARG A 3 0.45 -2.48 -98.36
CA ARG A 3 -0.07 -2.16 -97.02
C ARG A 3 -1.54 -2.57 -96.82
N ARG A 4 -1.74 -3.87 -96.55
CA ARG A 4 -2.97 -4.40 -95.94
C ARG A 4 -3.21 -3.71 -94.60
N SER A 5 -4.33 -3.02 -94.47
CA SER A 5 -4.78 -2.21 -93.34
C SER A 5 -5.37 -3.07 -92.21
N THR A 6 -4.53 -3.89 -91.59
CA THR A 6 -4.92 -4.79 -90.49
C THR A 6 -4.70 -4.16 -89.11
N GLY A 7 -4.97 -2.85 -88.93
CA GLY A 7 -4.43 -2.08 -87.79
C GLY A 7 -5.41 -1.54 -86.73
N LEU A 8 -6.65 -1.20 -87.08
CA LEU A 8 -7.53 -0.42 -86.18
C LEU A 8 -8.57 -1.26 -85.41
N VAL A 9 -9.10 -2.32 -86.03
CA VAL A 9 -10.11 -3.21 -85.40
C VAL A 9 -9.49 -4.09 -84.32
N GLY A 10 -8.23 -4.53 -84.50
CA GLY A 10 -7.49 -5.29 -83.48
C GLY A 10 -7.20 -4.48 -82.21
N VAL A 11 -6.83 -3.20 -82.37
CA VAL A 11 -6.55 -2.28 -81.27
C VAL A 11 -7.81 -1.99 -80.45
N TRP A 12 -8.97 -1.80 -81.10
CA TRP A 12 -10.24 -1.58 -80.39
C TRP A 12 -10.69 -2.81 -79.60
N ALA A 13 -10.53 -4.02 -80.17
CA ALA A 13 -10.79 -5.28 -79.47
C ALA A 13 -9.81 -5.53 -78.29
N GLU A 14 -8.57 -5.04 -78.38
CA GLU A 14 -7.60 -5.09 -77.27
C GLU A 14 -7.95 -4.14 -76.13
N VAL A 15 -8.36 -2.91 -76.44
CA VAL A 15 -8.83 -1.92 -75.44
C VAL A 15 -10.07 -2.42 -74.70
N GLN A 16 -11.05 -3.00 -75.40
CA GLN A 16 -12.23 -3.59 -74.77
C GLN A 16 -11.88 -4.78 -73.86
N ARG A 17 -10.94 -5.64 -74.27
CA ARG A 17 -10.42 -6.74 -73.41
C ARG A 17 -9.62 -6.23 -72.22
N GLN A 18 -8.95 -5.08 -72.33
CA GLN A 18 -8.28 -4.44 -71.18
C GLN A 18 -9.30 -3.86 -70.19
N GLN A 19 -10.31 -3.14 -70.67
CA GLN A 19 -11.40 -2.64 -69.81
C GLN A 19 -12.16 -3.78 -69.11
N GLN A 20 -12.48 -4.85 -69.83
CA GLN A 20 -13.15 -6.02 -69.24
C GLN A 20 -12.30 -6.65 -68.12
N ARG A 21 -10.98 -6.78 -68.34
CA ARG A 21 -10.05 -7.28 -67.31
C ARG A 21 -9.94 -6.35 -66.11
N GLN A 22 -9.96 -5.03 -66.32
CA GLN A 22 -9.98 -4.04 -65.23
C GLN A 22 -11.26 -4.15 -64.40
N MET A 23 -12.43 -4.18 -65.04
CA MET A 23 -13.72 -4.33 -64.37
C MET A 23 -13.82 -5.65 -63.59
N GLU A 24 -13.32 -6.75 -64.16
CA GLU A 24 -13.26 -8.04 -63.46
C GLU A 24 -12.28 -8.02 -62.29
N ALA A 25 -11.12 -7.35 -62.41
CA ALA A 25 -10.15 -7.21 -61.33
C ALA A 25 -10.74 -6.38 -60.18
N GLU A 26 -11.38 -5.25 -60.48
CA GLU A 26 -12.08 -4.43 -59.50
C GLU A 26 -13.23 -5.19 -58.82
N ALA A 27 -14.03 -5.95 -59.60
CA ALA A 27 -15.10 -6.77 -59.03
C ALA A 27 -14.56 -7.88 -58.11
N ARG A 28 -13.42 -8.49 -58.44
CA ARG A 28 -12.74 -9.47 -57.57
C ARG A 28 -12.22 -8.79 -56.31
N GLN A 29 -11.61 -7.62 -56.43
CA GLN A 29 -11.10 -6.85 -55.28
C GLN A 29 -12.23 -6.46 -54.32
N ARG A 30 -13.34 -5.90 -54.83
CA ARG A 30 -14.52 -5.57 -54.00
C ARG A 30 -15.10 -6.79 -53.28
N ARG A 31 -15.13 -7.96 -53.94
CA ARG A 31 -15.57 -9.21 -53.30
C ARG A 31 -14.61 -9.65 -52.19
N GLN A 32 -13.30 -9.54 -52.41
CA GLN A 32 -12.29 -9.86 -51.40
C GLN A 32 -12.37 -8.91 -50.20
N GLU A 33 -12.48 -7.59 -50.44
CA GLU A 33 -12.67 -6.59 -49.38
C GLU A 33 -13.96 -6.85 -48.59
N ALA A 34 -15.07 -7.15 -49.26
CA ALA A 34 -16.32 -7.50 -48.58
C ALA A 34 -16.21 -8.80 -47.76
N GLN A 35 -15.47 -9.80 -48.25
CA GLN A 35 -15.20 -11.04 -47.50
C GLN A 35 -14.31 -10.77 -46.28
N GLN A 36 -13.26 -9.97 -46.44
CA GLN A 36 -12.35 -9.56 -45.37
C GLN A 36 -13.10 -8.74 -44.31
N ALA A 37 -13.94 -7.78 -44.72
CA ALA A 37 -14.78 -6.99 -43.81
C ALA A 37 -15.75 -7.88 -43.02
N ARG A 38 -16.42 -8.85 -43.68
CA ARG A 38 -17.29 -9.82 -42.99
C ARG A 38 -16.51 -10.75 -42.06
N ALA A 39 -15.30 -11.15 -42.42
CA ALA A 39 -14.44 -11.96 -41.56
C ALA A 39 -13.99 -11.16 -40.33
N TYR A 40 -13.59 -9.90 -40.53
CA TYR A 40 -13.22 -8.97 -39.47
C TYR A 40 -14.40 -8.71 -38.51
N GLN A 41 -15.59 -8.39 -39.03
CA GLN A 41 -16.79 -8.18 -38.22
C GLN A 41 -17.15 -9.42 -37.40
N ARG A 42 -17.03 -10.62 -37.97
CA ARG A 42 -17.26 -11.88 -37.22
C ARG A 42 -16.25 -12.08 -36.11
N ARG A 43 -14.97 -11.85 -36.37
CA ARG A 43 -13.90 -11.92 -35.35
C ARG A 43 -14.10 -10.89 -34.24
N ALA A 44 -14.45 -9.64 -34.59
CA ALA A 44 -14.73 -8.59 -33.63
C ALA A 44 -15.94 -8.93 -32.74
N ALA A 45 -17.03 -9.44 -33.32
CA ALA A 45 -18.20 -9.87 -32.57
C ALA A 45 -17.92 -11.08 -31.66
N GLN A 46 -17.10 -12.04 -32.11
CA GLN A 46 -16.65 -13.16 -31.28
C GLN A 46 -15.80 -12.67 -30.09
N SER A 47 -14.79 -11.84 -30.35
CA SER A 47 -13.92 -11.28 -29.31
C SER A 47 -14.71 -10.45 -28.30
N HIS A 48 -15.70 -9.67 -28.75
CA HIS A 48 -16.56 -8.91 -27.85
C HIS A 48 -17.37 -9.82 -26.93
N ARG A 49 -17.96 -10.90 -27.46
CA ARG A 49 -18.70 -11.89 -26.65
C ARG A 49 -17.79 -12.60 -25.64
N GLU A 50 -16.59 -13.00 -26.05
CA GLU A 50 -15.60 -13.63 -25.18
C GLU A 50 -15.17 -12.69 -24.05
N TYR A 51 -14.90 -11.42 -24.37
CA TYR A 51 -14.57 -10.40 -23.38
C TYR A 51 -15.69 -10.22 -22.36
N ARG A 52 -16.94 -10.07 -22.81
CA ARG A 52 -18.10 -9.89 -21.92
C ARG A 52 -18.37 -11.12 -21.05
N GLN A 53 -18.16 -12.32 -21.58
CA GLN A 53 -18.24 -13.57 -20.80
C GLN A 53 -17.14 -13.64 -19.73
N ALA A 54 -15.90 -13.32 -20.08
CA ALA A 54 -14.79 -13.29 -19.14
C ALA A 54 -15.00 -12.25 -18.04
N GLU A 55 -15.56 -11.07 -18.38
CA GLU A 55 -15.91 -10.05 -17.41
C GLU A 55 -16.99 -10.52 -16.42
N ALA A 56 -18.05 -11.18 -16.91
CA ALA A 56 -19.11 -11.72 -16.05
C ALA A 56 -18.60 -12.85 -15.13
N LEU A 57 -17.69 -13.70 -15.63
CA LEU A 57 -17.02 -14.72 -14.82
C LEU A 57 -16.17 -14.07 -13.72
N ARG A 58 -15.34 -13.07 -14.06
CA ARG A 58 -14.50 -12.36 -13.09
C ARG A 58 -15.35 -11.73 -11.97
N ARG A 59 -16.46 -11.07 -12.32
CA ARG A 59 -17.39 -10.51 -11.32
C ARG A 59 -17.99 -11.58 -10.42
N THR A 60 -18.30 -12.77 -10.97
CA THR A 60 -18.81 -13.89 -10.16
C THR A 60 -17.74 -14.43 -9.23
N GLU A 61 -16.49 -14.58 -9.70
CA GLU A 61 -15.36 -14.99 -8.87
C GLU A 61 -15.06 -13.99 -7.74
N GLU A 62 -15.18 -12.69 -8.02
CA GLU A 62 -15.06 -11.62 -7.00
C GLU A 62 -16.15 -11.77 -5.92
N LEU A 63 -17.41 -12.02 -6.32
CA LEU A 63 -18.52 -12.24 -5.39
C LEU A 63 -18.33 -13.53 -4.56
N ASP A 64 -17.91 -14.62 -5.19
CA ASP A 64 -17.65 -15.89 -4.51
C ASP A 64 -16.48 -15.77 -3.51
N ALA A 65 -15.43 -15.02 -3.86
CA ALA A 65 -14.31 -14.75 -2.96
C ALA A 65 -14.74 -13.92 -1.73
N GLN A 66 -15.64 -12.94 -1.91
CA GLN A 66 -16.22 -12.18 -0.79
C GLN A 66 -17.07 -13.08 0.12
N VAL A 67 -17.90 -13.94 -0.44
CA VAL A 67 -18.70 -14.88 0.38
C VAL A 67 -17.80 -15.87 1.12
N ALA A 68 -16.76 -16.40 0.46
CA ALA A 68 -15.80 -17.31 1.06
C ALA A 68 -15.01 -16.65 2.20
N SER A 69 -14.63 -15.38 2.06
CA SER A 69 -13.93 -14.65 3.12
C SER A 69 -14.83 -14.44 4.35
N LEU A 70 -16.10 -14.09 4.15
CA LEU A 70 -17.08 -13.95 5.23
C LEU A 70 -17.34 -15.28 5.94
N GLN A 71 -17.44 -16.39 5.20
CA GLN A 71 -17.60 -17.73 5.77
C GLN A 71 -16.34 -18.22 6.52
N GLY A 72 -15.17 -17.89 5.99
CA GLY A 72 -13.87 -18.28 6.54
C GLY A 72 -13.39 -17.43 7.71
N LEU A 73 -13.98 -16.26 7.94
CA LEU A 73 -13.57 -15.28 8.96
C LEU A 73 -13.47 -15.90 10.35
N LEU A 74 -14.50 -16.66 10.77
CA LEU A 74 -14.50 -17.32 12.09
C LEU A 74 -13.40 -18.37 12.20
N ALA A 75 -13.21 -19.19 11.15
CA ALA A 75 -12.17 -20.20 11.14
C ALA A 75 -10.76 -19.58 11.15
N ALA A 76 -10.56 -18.50 10.38
CA ALA A 76 -9.32 -17.73 10.36
C ALA A 76 -9.05 -17.07 11.72
N GLY A 77 -10.07 -16.49 12.36
CA GLY A 77 -9.97 -15.91 13.70
C GLY A 77 -9.63 -16.94 14.78
N CYS A 78 -10.19 -18.15 14.71
CA CYS A 78 -9.88 -19.24 15.65
C CYS A 78 -8.46 -19.80 15.46
N GLN A 79 -7.91 -19.73 14.25
CA GLN A 79 -6.56 -20.21 13.93
C GLN A 79 -5.49 -19.12 14.06
N ALA A 80 -5.89 -17.87 14.31
CA ALA A 80 -4.97 -16.77 14.45
C ALA A 80 -4.02 -17.00 15.66
N PRO A 81 -2.75 -16.62 15.54
CA PRO A 81 -1.82 -16.71 16.65
C PRO A 81 -2.31 -15.87 17.82
N ALA A 82 -2.02 -16.34 19.03
CA ALA A 82 -2.41 -15.63 20.24
C ALA A 82 -1.86 -14.20 20.25
N PHE A 83 -2.73 -13.25 20.63
CA PHE A 83 -2.32 -11.87 20.82
C PHE A 83 -1.22 -11.78 21.87
N ARG A 84 -0.15 -11.04 21.59
CA ARG A 84 1.00 -10.90 22.49
C ARG A 84 1.09 -9.46 22.98
N ALA A 85 1.30 -9.26 24.27
CA ALA A 85 1.52 -7.91 24.82
C ALA A 85 2.66 -7.15 24.11
N SER A 86 3.68 -7.88 23.61
CA SER A 86 4.79 -7.31 22.87
C SER A 86 4.36 -6.59 21.57
N SER A 87 3.22 -6.92 20.96
CA SER A 87 2.74 -6.22 19.76
C SER A 87 2.15 -4.83 20.07
N LEU A 88 1.89 -4.51 21.34
CA LEU A 88 1.47 -3.17 21.79
C LEU A 88 2.65 -2.27 22.14
N MET A 89 3.86 -2.84 22.24
CA MET A 89 5.06 -2.08 22.58
C MET A 89 5.55 -1.29 21.38
N ARG A 90 6.07 -0.09 21.65
CA ARG A 90 6.69 0.78 20.65
C ARG A 90 8.21 0.60 20.71
N PRO A 91 8.89 0.54 19.55
CA PRO A 91 10.35 0.48 19.52
C PRO A 91 10.96 1.79 20.03
N GLU A 92 12.08 1.69 20.76
CA GLU A 92 12.87 2.84 21.24
C GLU A 92 13.81 3.34 20.14
N GLU A 93 13.24 3.91 19.08
CA GLU A 93 13.98 4.42 17.93
C GLU A 93 13.82 5.94 17.80
N VAL A 94 14.95 6.63 17.61
CA VAL A 94 15.00 8.07 17.31
C VAL A 94 15.82 8.30 16.05
N GLN A 95 15.44 9.32 15.29
CA GLN A 95 16.18 9.72 14.09
C GLN A 95 17.61 10.11 14.51
N PRO A 96 18.67 9.63 13.81
CA PRO A 96 20.04 9.99 14.16
C PRO A 96 20.33 11.48 13.98
N PHE A 97 21.19 12.03 14.83
CA PHE A 97 21.61 13.43 14.75
C PHE A 97 22.32 13.73 13.43
N ALA A 98 21.76 14.68 12.67
CA ALA A 98 22.28 15.12 11.39
C ALA A 98 22.57 16.65 11.41
N PRO A 99 23.79 17.08 11.78
CA PRO A 99 24.15 18.50 11.86
C PRO A 99 24.36 19.19 10.50
N GLY A 100 24.32 18.45 9.39
CA GLY A 100 24.45 19.01 8.04
C GLY A 100 25.73 19.83 7.87
N PRO A 101 25.65 21.08 7.35
CA PRO A 101 26.82 21.95 7.16
C PRO A 101 27.59 22.25 8.46
N LEU A 102 26.92 22.23 9.61
CA LEU A 102 27.58 22.43 10.91
C LEU A 102 28.51 21.27 11.26
N ALA A 103 28.47 20.14 10.56
CA ALA A 103 29.44 19.05 10.74
C ALA A 103 30.84 19.40 10.21
N GLN A 104 30.92 20.33 9.25
CA GLN A 104 32.16 20.64 8.56
C GLN A 104 32.88 21.81 9.24
N PRO A 105 34.15 21.65 9.67
CA PRO A 105 34.91 22.74 10.24
C PRO A 105 35.19 23.83 9.20
N VAL A 106 35.28 25.08 9.64
CA VAL A 106 35.69 26.19 8.76
C VAL A 106 37.15 25.97 8.34
N PRO A 107 37.47 26.02 7.03
CA PRO A 107 38.84 25.86 6.58
C PRO A 107 39.70 27.04 7.04
N MET A 108 40.81 26.75 7.73
CA MET A 108 41.73 27.77 8.21
C MET A 108 42.65 28.24 7.07
N PRO A 109 42.91 29.55 6.92
CA PRO A 109 43.82 30.07 5.91
C PRO A 109 45.24 29.50 6.08
N ASP A 110 45.90 29.18 4.98
CA ASP A 110 47.31 28.79 4.95
C ASP A 110 48.17 29.97 4.47
N PHE A 111 49.15 30.37 5.28
CA PHE A 111 50.05 31.49 4.98
C PHE A 111 50.77 31.33 3.63
N HIS A 112 51.07 30.10 3.20
CA HIS A 112 51.72 29.86 1.91
C HIS A 112 50.92 30.38 0.71
N GLN A 113 49.59 30.45 0.81
CA GLN A 113 48.71 30.96 -0.24
C GLN A 113 48.76 32.49 -0.38
N TYR A 114 49.29 33.19 0.63
CA TYR A 114 49.39 34.64 0.67
C TYR A 114 50.76 35.13 0.21
N GLN A 115 51.76 34.25 0.10
CA GLN A 115 53.11 34.61 -0.32
C GLN A 115 53.15 34.96 -1.81
N THR A 116 53.54 36.20 -2.12
CA THR A 116 53.76 36.66 -3.49
C THR A 116 55.25 36.65 -3.82
N GLN A 117 55.65 36.04 -4.93
CA GLN A 117 57.05 36.06 -5.41
C GLN A 117 57.44 37.36 -6.15
N SER A 118 56.58 38.39 -6.16
CA SER A 118 56.74 39.57 -7.00
C SER A 118 57.37 40.76 -6.28
N GLY A 119 58.47 41.27 -6.83
CA GLY A 119 59.11 42.51 -6.39
C GLY A 119 60.56 42.59 -6.88
N TRP A 120 60.81 43.42 -7.91
CA TRP A 120 62.16 43.55 -8.48
C TRP A 120 63.13 44.33 -7.56
N THR A 121 62.61 45.07 -6.57
CA THR A 121 63.40 45.78 -5.55
C THR A 121 63.16 45.21 -4.15
N ALA A 122 64.18 45.31 -3.28
CA ALA A 122 64.09 44.84 -1.89
C ALA A 122 62.96 45.51 -1.09
N SER A 123 62.74 46.82 -1.30
CA SER A 123 61.67 47.58 -0.65
C SER A 123 60.28 47.09 -1.04
N ARG A 124 60.02 46.84 -2.33
CA ARG A 124 58.72 46.28 -2.77
C ARG A 124 58.49 44.86 -2.26
N ARG A 125 59.53 44.03 -2.18
CA ARG A 125 59.41 42.68 -1.58
C ARG A 125 59.05 42.75 -0.11
N ALA A 126 59.65 43.66 0.65
CA ALA A 126 59.33 43.86 2.06
C ALA A 126 57.87 44.34 2.25
N GLN A 127 57.42 45.31 1.44
CA GLN A 127 56.04 45.79 1.47
C GLN A 127 55.03 44.68 1.13
N ALA A 128 55.28 43.91 0.07
CA ALA A 128 54.42 42.79 -0.33
C ALA A 128 54.33 41.69 0.76
N GLN A 129 55.43 41.43 1.48
CA GLN A 129 55.40 40.50 2.62
C GLN A 129 54.58 41.03 3.80
N THR A 130 54.70 42.32 4.12
CA THR A 130 53.91 42.94 5.19
C THR A 130 52.42 42.94 4.85
N GLU A 131 52.06 43.25 3.60
CA GLU A 131 50.66 43.17 3.13
C GLU A 131 50.12 41.74 3.15
N ALA A 132 50.92 40.75 2.71
CA ALA A 132 50.55 39.34 2.76
C ALA A 132 50.28 38.87 4.21
N ARG A 133 51.14 39.24 5.15
CA ARG A 133 50.95 38.97 6.58
C ARG A 133 49.69 39.63 7.13
N ALA A 134 49.49 40.92 6.85
CA ALA A 134 48.30 41.64 7.32
C ALA A 134 47.00 41.06 6.75
N ARG A 135 46.99 40.59 5.50
CA ARG A 135 45.83 39.88 4.92
C ARG A 135 45.60 38.53 5.59
N PHE A 136 46.66 37.74 5.75
CA PHE A 136 46.58 36.44 6.41
C PHE A 136 46.08 36.55 7.85
N GLU A 137 46.60 37.48 8.64
CA GLU A 137 46.17 37.68 10.03
C GLU A 137 44.69 38.06 10.11
N ARG A 138 44.21 38.95 9.22
CA ARG A 138 42.78 39.30 9.14
C ARG A 138 41.92 38.09 8.80
N ASP A 139 42.29 37.33 7.77
CA ASP A 139 41.52 36.18 7.31
C ASP A 139 41.56 35.04 8.35
N TRP A 140 42.68 34.87 9.04
CA TRP A 140 42.83 33.93 10.15
C TRP A 140 41.90 34.29 11.31
N HIS A 141 41.90 35.55 11.74
CA HIS A 141 40.99 36.02 12.80
C HIS A 141 39.52 35.87 12.39
N ALA A 142 39.19 36.17 11.13
CA ALA A 142 37.84 35.99 10.60
C ALA A 142 37.43 34.49 10.59
N ALA A 143 38.31 33.60 10.11
CA ALA A 143 38.07 32.16 10.11
C ALA A 143 37.94 31.58 11.52
N GLN A 144 38.77 32.04 12.46
CA GLN A 144 38.70 31.63 13.87
C GLN A 144 37.38 32.07 14.53
N ALA A 145 36.93 33.31 14.26
CA ALA A 145 35.64 33.80 14.75
C ALA A 145 34.46 33.02 14.14
N ALA A 146 34.52 32.71 12.84
CA ALA A 146 33.52 31.90 12.16
C ALA A 146 33.47 30.46 12.71
N GLU A 147 34.62 29.85 12.98
CA GLU A 147 34.71 28.51 13.58
C GLU A 147 34.17 28.50 15.01
N ALA A 148 34.48 29.51 15.83
CA ALA A 148 33.92 29.64 17.17
C ALA A 148 32.39 29.80 17.13
N HIS A 149 31.87 30.58 16.19
CA HIS A 149 30.42 30.73 16.00
C HIS A 149 29.77 29.41 15.56
N ARG A 150 30.38 28.69 14.60
CA ARG A 150 29.90 27.37 14.16
C ARG A 150 29.87 26.37 15.32
N GLN A 151 30.90 26.33 16.17
CA GLN A 151 30.93 25.46 17.34
C GLN A 151 29.83 25.79 18.36
N GLN A 152 29.54 27.07 18.58
CA GLN A 152 28.43 27.49 19.44
C GLN A 152 27.07 27.03 18.89
N GLN A 153 26.85 27.19 17.59
CA GLN A 153 25.63 26.73 16.90
C GLN A 153 25.50 25.21 16.91
N LEU A 154 26.60 24.48 16.67
CA LEU A 154 26.60 23.03 16.74
C LEU A 154 26.27 22.54 18.15
N ALA A 155 26.83 23.18 19.18
CA ALA A 155 26.57 22.84 20.57
C ALA A 155 25.13 23.17 20.99
N SER A 156 24.53 24.27 20.51
CA SER A 156 23.11 24.55 20.77
C SER A 156 22.21 23.53 20.09
N TYR A 157 22.47 23.24 18.81
CA TYR A 157 21.66 22.28 18.05
C TYR A 157 21.77 20.86 18.63
N GLN A 158 22.97 20.45 19.08
CA GLN A 158 23.16 19.16 19.75
C GLN A 158 22.35 19.08 21.06
N ARG A 159 22.28 20.17 21.84
CA ARG A 159 21.45 20.20 23.06
C ARG A 159 19.96 20.10 22.74
N GLU A 160 19.49 20.83 21.73
CA GLU A 160 18.08 20.78 21.29
C GLU A 160 17.70 19.38 20.80
N TYR A 161 18.55 18.77 19.96
CA TYR A 161 18.36 17.41 19.50
C TYR A 161 18.31 16.42 20.67
N GLN A 162 19.24 16.55 21.64
CA GLN A 162 19.28 15.65 22.79
C GLN A 162 18.00 15.77 23.63
N GLN A 163 17.53 16.99 23.90
CA GLN A 163 16.28 17.23 24.63
C GLN A 163 15.08 16.63 23.90
N TRP A 164 15.01 16.80 22.58
CA TRP A 164 13.95 16.21 21.77
C TRP A 164 14.01 14.67 21.78
N ALA A 165 15.19 14.09 21.58
CA ALA A 165 15.38 12.64 21.57
C ALA A 165 15.04 12.01 22.93
N ASP A 166 15.47 12.65 24.04
CA ASP A 166 15.16 12.21 25.39
C ASP A 166 13.65 12.27 25.68
N ALA A 167 12.98 13.33 25.22
CA ALA A 167 11.52 13.45 25.36
C ALA A 167 10.79 12.35 24.58
N GLN A 168 11.17 12.10 23.32
CA GLN A 168 10.58 11.02 22.51
C GLN A 168 10.79 9.64 23.13
N LEU A 169 12.00 9.35 23.60
CA LEU A 169 12.29 8.08 24.28
C LEU A 169 11.54 7.96 25.61
N ALA A 170 11.38 9.06 26.36
CA ALA A 170 10.60 9.06 27.60
C ALA A 170 9.12 8.74 27.35
N GLU A 171 8.51 9.29 26.30
CA GLU A 171 7.14 8.96 25.90
C GLU A 171 6.98 7.48 25.52
N VAL A 172 7.92 6.94 24.72
CA VAL A 172 7.93 5.52 24.33
C VAL A 172 8.08 4.62 25.56
N ARG A 173 9.00 4.94 26.47
CA ARG A 173 9.21 4.19 27.71
C ARG A 173 8.01 4.26 28.64
N ALA A 174 7.36 5.41 28.77
CA ALA A 174 6.15 5.56 29.57
C ALA A 174 5.00 4.72 29.00
N HIS A 175 4.79 4.74 27.68
CA HIS A 175 3.82 3.88 27.00
C HIS A 175 4.12 2.39 27.24
N ASN A 176 5.36 1.96 27.02
CA ASN A 176 5.77 0.58 27.23
C ASN A 176 5.62 0.13 28.69
N ALA A 177 5.93 1.01 29.64
CA ALA A 177 5.70 0.75 31.07
C ALA A 177 4.20 0.60 31.39
N GLY A 178 3.33 1.38 30.76
CA GLY A 178 1.87 1.23 30.84
C GLY A 178 1.41 -0.15 30.34
N VAL A 179 1.88 -0.58 29.17
CA VAL A 179 1.58 -1.92 28.62
C VAL A 179 2.02 -3.03 29.58
N VAL A 180 3.20 -2.89 30.20
CA VAL A 180 3.67 -3.84 31.21
C VAL A 180 2.76 -3.83 32.45
N ALA A 181 2.39 -2.66 32.96
CA ALA A 181 1.52 -2.52 34.13
C ALA A 181 0.15 -3.17 33.91
N VAL A 182 -0.48 -2.91 32.76
CA VAL A 182 -1.73 -3.56 32.34
C VAL A 182 -1.55 -5.07 32.27
N THR A 183 -0.46 -5.55 31.66
CA THR A 183 -0.18 -6.99 31.55
C THR A 183 -0.03 -7.66 32.93
N GLU A 184 0.63 -7.01 33.89
CA GLU A 184 0.70 -7.51 35.28
C GLU A 184 -0.65 -7.42 36.00
N GLY A 185 -1.46 -6.41 35.71
CA GLY A 185 -2.85 -6.31 36.18
C GLY A 185 -3.70 -7.48 35.71
N VAL A 186 -3.61 -7.85 34.43
CA VAL A 186 -4.27 -9.04 33.87
C VAL A 186 -3.85 -10.31 34.61
N ARG A 187 -2.56 -10.48 34.93
CA ARG A 187 -2.07 -11.65 35.69
C ARG A 187 -2.66 -11.70 37.11
N ARG A 188 -2.88 -10.52 37.71
CA ARG A 188 -3.55 -10.37 39.02
C ARG A 188 -5.07 -10.45 38.92
N ARG A 189 -5.63 -10.55 37.71
CA ARG A 189 -7.08 -10.57 37.42
C ARG A 189 -7.80 -9.29 37.86
N ASP A 190 -7.08 -8.18 37.78
CA ASP A 190 -7.67 -6.86 37.97
C ASP A 190 -8.68 -6.58 36.84
N PRO A 191 -9.96 -6.30 37.14
CA PRO A 191 -11.00 -6.14 36.13
C PRO A 191 -10.70 -5.07 35.09
N ASP A 192 -10.21 -3.91 35.53
CA ASP A 192 -9.92 -2.78 34.64
C ASP A 192 -8.77 -3.14 33.69
N SER A 193 -7.70 -3.71 34.21
CA SER A 193 -6.57 -4.17 33.39
C SER A 193 -6.96 -5.25 32.37
N VAL A 194 -7.88 -6.15 32.73
CA VAL A 194 -8.41 -7.17 31.82
C VAL A 194 -9.19 -6.52 30.68
N VAL A 195 -10.12 -5.62 30.99
CA VAL A 195 -10.89 -4.89 29.97
C VAL A 195 -9.98 -4.07 29.06
N GLU A 196 -9.00 -3.36 29.62
CA GLU A 196 -8.06 -2.53 28.86
C GLU A 196 -7.19 -3.36 27.92
N TYR A 197 -6.62 -4.47 28.41
CA TYR A 197 -5.78 -5.36 27.60
C TYR A 197 -6.53 -5.94 26.40
N PHE A 198 -7.73 -6.47 26.62
CA PHE A 198 -8.51 -7.09 25.55
C PHE A 198 -9.07 -6.04 24.57
N SER A 199 -9.45 -4.87 25.06
CA SER A 199 -9.81 -3.74 24.20
C SER A 199 -8.64 -3.35 23.29
N ALA A 200 -7.43 -3.19 23.86
CA ALA A 200 -6.23 -2.87 23.09
C ALA A 200 -5.90 -3.97 22.06
N ALA A 201 -6.07 -5.25 22.42
CA ALA A 201 -5.89 -6.38 21.52
C ALA A 201 -6.85 -6.36 20.33
N LEU A 202 -8.13 -6.04 20.58
CA LEU A 202 -9.15 -5.97 19.54
C LEU A 202 -8.88 -4.82 18.55
N TYR A 203 -8.47 -3.65 19.06
CA TYR A 203 -8.13 -2.50 18.20
C TYR A 203 -6.83 -2.69 17.41
N ALA A 204 -5.85 -3.41 17.97
CA ALA A 204 -4.60 -3.70 17.29
C ALA A 204 -4.72 -4.82 16.24
N SER A 205 -5.80 -5.62 16.28
CA SER A 205 -6.00 -6.72 15.34
C SER A 205 -6.24 -6.20 13.91
N THR A 206 -5.46 -6.71 12.97
CA THR A 206 -5.59 -6.43 11.53
C THR A 206 -6.49 -7.43 10.79
N ALA A 207 -7.05 -8.41 11.50
CA ALA A 207 -7.84 -9.49 10.92
C ALA A 207 -9.31 -9.11 10.61
N TRP A 208 -9.67 -7.83 10.72
CA TRP A 208 -11.04 -7.35 10.50
C TRP A 208 -11.31 -7.09 9.01
N PRO A 209 -12.34 -7.74 8.41
CA PRO A 209 -12.75 -7.40 7.05
C PRO A 209 -13.32 -5.98 6.97
N GLU A 210 -13.29 -5.44 5.76
CA GLU A 210 -13.86 -4.12 5.44
C GLU A 210 -15.37 -4.11 5.67
N GLY A 211 -15.88 -3.07 6.35
CA GLY A 211 -17.31 -2.93 6.67
C GLY A 211 -17.78 -3.49 8.02
N PHE A 212 -16.91 -4.15 8.80
CA PHE A 212 -17.24 -4.54 10.18
C PHE A 212 -17.12 -3.35 11.16
N PRO A 213 -18.15 -3.07 11.98
CA PRO A 213 -18.06 -2.03 12.99
C PRO A 213 -17.00 -2.39 14.03
N ARG A 214 -16.11 -1.46 14.36
CA ARG A 214 -15.02 -1.64 15.34
C ARG A 214 -15.42 -1.22 16.77
N GLN A 215 -16.71 -1.03 17.02
CA GLN A 215 -17.22 -0.68 18.34
C GLN A 215 -17.52 -1.96 19.10
N VAL A 216 -16.70 -2.23 20.12
CA VAL A 216 -16.87 -3.37 21.02
C VAL A 216 -16.96 -2.84 22.43
N ALA A 217 -18.01 -3.23 23.16
CA ALA A 217 -18.07 -3.03 24.60
C ALA A 217 -17.54 -4.29 25.30
N ALA A 218 -16.66 -4.12 26.27
CA ALA A 218 -16.06 -5.22 27.01
C ALA A 218 -16.32 -5.06 28.50
N ALA A 219 -16.78 -6.13 29.15
CA ALA A 219 -16.98 -6.21 30.59
C ALA A 219 -16.32 -7.48 31.14
N TYR A 220 -15.70 -7.38 32.31
CA TYR A 220 -15.08 -8.53 32.96
C TYR A 220 -15.84 -8.91 34.24
N ASP A 221 -16.37 -10.12 34.28
CA ASP A 221 -16.90 -10.74 35.50
C ASP A 221 -15.75 -11.45 36.22
N SER A 222 -15.29 -10.87 37.33
CA SER A 222 -14.22 -11.44 38.15
C SER A 222 -14.62 -12.72 38.89
N ALA A 223 -15.90 -12.89 39.22
CA ALA A 223 -16.42 -14.06 39.93
C ALA A 223 -16.53 -15.27 38.99
N ALA A 224 -17.11 -15.06 37.80
CA ALA A 224 -17.20 -16.09 36.75
C ALA A 224 -15.87 -16.27 36.00
N ARG A 225 -14.95 -15.30 36.11
CA ARG A 225 -13.72 -15.18 35.33
C ARG A 225 -14.01 -15.20 33.83
N GLN A 226 -15.00 -14.42 33.42
CA GLN A 226 -15.46 -14.36 32.05
C GLN A 226 -15.33 -12.93 31.54
N LEU A 227 -14.80 -12.80 30.32
CA LEU A 227 -14.85 -11.56 29.56
C LEU A 227 -16.08 -11.63 28.65
N VAL A 228 -17.01 -10.72 28.87
CA VAL A 228 -18.18 -10.53 28.01
C VAL A 228 -17.82 -9.44 27.01
N LEU A 229 -17.95 -9.78 25.73
CA LEU A 229 -17.73 -8.85 24.62
C LEU A 229 -19.08 -8.66 23.94
N ASP A 230 -19.60 -7.45 24.01
CA ASP A 230 -20.79 -7.04 23.26
C ASP A 230 -20.34 -6.37 21.96
N TRP A 231 -20.77 -6.97 20.85
CA TRP A 231 -20.45 -6.49 19.51
C TRP A 231 -21.73 -6.37 18.67
N GLU A 232 -21.94 -5.17 18.12
CA GLU A 232 -22.87 -4.94 17.02
C GLU A 232 -22.51 -5.72 15.75
N LEU A 233 -23.43 -6.55 15.28
CA LEU A 233 -23.28 -7.23 13.99
C LEU A 233 -23.32 -6.22 12.84
N PRO A 234 -22.49 -6.37 11.78
CA PRO A 234 -22.58 -5.52 10.60
C PRO A 234 -23.97 -5.62 9.97
N ALA A 235 -24.41 -4.52 9.37
CA ALA A 235 -25.66 -4.49 8.62
C ALA A 235 -25.62 -5.46 7.43
N TYR A 236 -26.80 -5.91 7.00
CA TYR A 236 -26.97 -6.89 5.91
C TYR A 236 -26.28 -6.51 4.59
N GLY A 237 -25.94 -5.22 4.37
CA GLY A 237 -25.24 -4.74 3.18
C GLY A 237 -23.81 -5.24 3.00
N ILE A 238 -23.21 -5.93 3.98
CA ILE A 238 -21.90 -6.58 3.80
C ILE A 238 -21.99 -7.88 2.99
N VAL A 239 -23.18 -8.49 2.92
CA VAL A 239 -23.42 -9.67 2.10
C VAL A 239 -23.82 -9.19 0.71
N PRO A 240 -23.12 -9.60 -0.36
CA PRO A 240 -23.50 -9.20 -1.71
C PRO A 240 -24.95 -9.60 -2.01
N GLU A 241 -25.75 -8.66 -2.54
CA GLU A 241 -27.14 -8.93 -2.91
C GLU A 241 -27.26 -9.83 -4.15
N VAL A 242 -26.19 -9.90 -4.94
CA VAL A 242 -26.09 -10.68 -6.18
C VAL A 242 -25.21 -11.91 -5.94
N LYS A 243 -25.72 -13.08 -6.32
CA LYS A 243 -25.01 -14.36 -6.24
C LYS A 243 -24.06 -14.58 -7.42
N SER A 244 -24.48 -14.20 -8.61
CA SER A 244 -23.72 -14.48 -9.84
C SER A 244 -24.17 -13.58 -10.98
N VAL A 245 -23.24 -13.21 -11.84
CA VAL A 245 -23.49 -12.42 -13.05
C VAL A 245 -23.32 -13.31 -14.28
N ARG A 246 -24.31 -13.31 -15.17
CA ARG A 246 -24.24 -14.07 -16.42
C ARG A 246 -24.49 -13.16 -17.62
N TYR A 247 -23.52 -13.09 -18.53
CA TYR A 247 -23.70 -12.37 -19.79
C TYR A 247 -24.72 -13.09 -20.71
N MET A 248 -25.70 -12.34 -21.21
CA MET A 248 -26.72 -12.79 -22.15
C MET A 248 -26.43 -12.24 -23.56
N SER A 249 -25.82 -13.07 -24.40
CA SER A 249 -25.43 -12.71 -25.76
C SER A 249 -26.56 -12.33 -26.72
N GLY A 250 -27.82 -12.65 -26.37
CA GLY A 250 -29.00 -12.34 -27.19
C GLY A 250 -29.51 -10.90 -27.05
N VAL A 251 -29.26 -10.28 -25.90
CA VAL A 251 -29.70 -8.90 -25.57
C VAL A 251 -28.51 -8.00 -25.22
N ASP A 252 -27.28 -8.51 -25.34
CA ASP A 252 -26.03 -7.84 -25.01
C ASP A 252 -26.03 -7.19 -23.62
N GLN A 253 -26.55 -7.94 -22.64
CA GLN A 253 -26.75 -7.46 -21.27
C GLN A 253 -26.30 -8.49 -20.25
N ASP A 254 -25.89 -8.00 -19.09
CA ASP A 254 -25.54 -8.83 -17.95
C ASP A 254 -26.80 -9.13 -17.14
N LYS A 255 -27.05 -10.40 -16.85
CA LYS A 255 -28.14 -10.83 -15.97
C LYS A 255 -27.58 -11.20 -14.60
N GLU A 256 -28.02 -10.45 -13.61
CA GLU A 256 -27.69 -10.70 -12.21
C GLU A 256 -28.69 -11.68 -11.61
N THR A 257 -28.19 -12.64 -10.84
CA THR A 257 -29.04 -13.56 -10.06
C THR A 257 -28.97 -13.15 -8.59
N PRO A 258 -30.08 -12.72 -7.98
CA PRO A 258 -30.07 -12.28 -6.58
C PRO A 258 -29.84 -13.45 -5.61
N VAL A 259 -29.27 -13.16 -4.45
CA VAL A 259 -29.15 -14.11 -3.35
C VAL A 259 -30.54 -14.34 -2.74
N ARG A 260 -30.89 -15.60 -2.43
CA ARG A 260 -32.14 -15.90 -1.71
C ARG A 260 -31.99 -15.45 -0.25
N GLN A 261 -32.94 -14.68 0.27
CA GLN A 261 -32.93 -14.12 1.64
C GLN A 261 -32.61 -15.15 2.74
N ALA A 262 -33.07 -16.40 2.60
CA ALA A 262 -32.76 -17.49 3.54
C ALA A 262 -31.26 -17.80 3.71
N ASN A 263 -30.43 -17.57 2.69
CA ASN A 263 -28.96 -17.75 2.80
C ASN A 263 -28.28 -16.59 3.53
N VAL A 264 -28.86 -15.39 3.48
CA VAL A 264 -28.36 -14.21 4.19
C VAL A 264 -28.57 -14.39 5.70
N GLU A 265 -29.72 -14.95 6.10
CA GLU A 265 -30.05 -15.30 7.49
C GLU A 265 -29.16 -16.43 8.04
N LEU A 266 -28.76 -17.40 7.22
CA LEU A 266 -27.85 -18.49 7.63
C LEU A 266 -26.41 -18.00 7.88
N CYS A 267 -25.91 -17.09 7.04
CA CYS A 267 -24.58 -16.49 7.24
C CYS A 267 -24.53 -15.61 8.50
N THR A 268 -25.59 -14.82 8.75
CA THR A 268 -25.68 -13.93 9.93
C THR A 268 -26.00 -14.68 11.23
N GLY A 269 -26.94 -15.64 11.19
CA GLY A 269 -27.33 -16.44 12.35
C GLY A 269 -26.24 -17.41 12.85
N ARG A 270 -25.33 -17.85 11.97
CA ARG A 270 -24.16 -18.65 12.36
C ARG A 270 -23.07 -17.80 13.03
N PHE A 271 -22.97 -16.52 12.69
CA PHE A 271 -22.03 -15.58 13.33
C PHE A 271 -22.44 -15.24 14.78
N SER A 272 -23.75 -15.19 15.08
CA SER A 272 -24.26 -14.81 16.41
C SER A 272 -24.08 -15.86 17.52
N ARG A 273 -23.90 -17.15 17.20
CA ARG A 273 -23.93 -18.23 18.20
C ARG A 273 -22.56 -18.62 18.78
N SER A 274 -21.44 -18.07 18.29
CA SER A 274 -20.10 -18.60 18.58
C SER A 274 -19.18 -17.74 19.46
N ALA A 275 -19.66 -16.70 20.15
CA ALA A 275 -18.82 -15.85 21.01
C ALA A 275 -19.09 -16.08 22.50
N CYS A 276 -18.62 -17.20 23.06
CA CYS A 276 -18.60 -17.41 24.52
C CYS A 276 -17.18 -17.81 24.93
N CYS A 277 -16.44 -16.86 25.51
CA CYS A 277 -15.02 -17.01 25.84
C CYS A 277 -14.87 -17.40 27.32
N SER A 278 -14.72 -18.68 27.63
CA SER A 278 -14.38 -19.13 28.99
C SER A 278 -12.86 -19.04 29.21
N CYS A 279 -12.38 -17.89 29.63
CA CYS A 279 -10.97 -17.64 29.93
C CYS A 279 -10.70 -17.66 31.43
N CYS A 280 -10.43 -18.83 32.04
CA CYS A 280 -9.55 -18.93 33.22
C CYS A 280 -9.38 -20.38 33.73
N THR A 281 -8.35 -21.08 33.25
CA THR A 281 -7.68 -22.11 34.06
C THR A 281 -6.17 -22.01 33.92
N ASN A 282 -5.52 -22.10 35.07
CA ASN A 282 -4.09 -21.88 35.32
C ASN A 282 -3.16 -22.57 34.32
N SER A 283 -1.97 -21.98 34.19
CA SER A 283 -0.74 -22.48 33.55
C SER A 283 -0.58 -22.09 32.07
N SER A 284 0.14 -20.98 31.83
CA SER A 284 0.56 -20.47 30.52
C SER A 284 -0.59 -19.97 29.63
N PRO A 285 -0.50 -18.77 29.03
CA PRO A 285 -1.54 -18.27 28.10
C PRO A 285 -1.38 -18.98 26.75
N GLN A 286 -1.69 -20.27 26.71
CA GLN A 286 -1.89 -21.00 25.48
C GLN A 286 -3.35 -20.81 25.08
N MET A 287 -3.60 -20.01 24.03
CA MET A 287 -4.88 -20.00 23.33
C MET A 287 -5.01 -21.34 22.60
N SER A 288 -5.58 -22.32 23.29
CA SER A 288 -6.02 -23.59 22.70
C SER A 288 -7.50 -23.44 22.34
N TRP A 289 -7.76 -23.15 21.06
CA TRP A 289 -9.08 -23.31 20.48
C TRP A 289 -9.24 -24.78 20.05
N ALA A 290 -9.68 -25.66 20.96
CA ALA A 290 -10.45 -26.88 20.64
C ALA A 290 -10.70 -27.79 21.85
N ARG A 291 -11.98 -28.03 22.17
CA ARG A 291 -12.60 -29.34 21.94
C ARG A 291 -14.13 -29.26 22.02
N LEU A 292 -14.73 -29.49 20.86
CA LEU A 292 -16.13 -29.82 20.60
C LEU A 292 -16.57 -31.08 21.37
N SER A 293 -17.87 -31.17 21.72
CA SER A 293 -18.61 -32.44 21.90
C SER A 293 -20.10 -32.20 22.21
N PRO A 294 -20.99 -33.19 21.96
CA PRO A 294 -22.12 -33.00 21.03
C PRO A 294 -23.52 -33.16 21.66
N TRP A 295 -24.56 -33.14 20.80
CA TRP A 295 -25.89 -33.77 20.92
C TRP A 295 -27.12 -32.89 21.27
N PRO A 296 -28.34 -33.31 20.88
CA PRO A 296 -28.73 -34.46 20.03
C PRO A 296 -29.14 -34.10 18.60
#